data_AF-K2H8I6-F1
#
_entry.id   AF-K2H8I6-F1
#
_cell.length_a   1.000
_cell.length_b   1.000
_cell.length_c   1.000
_cell.angle_alpha   90.00
_cell.angle_beta   90.00
_cell.angle_gamma   90.00
#
_symmetry.space_group_name_H-M   'P 1'
#
loop_
_entity.id
_entity.type
_entity.pdbx_description
1 polymer ?
#
loop_
_entity_poly.entity_id
_entity_poly.type
_entity_poly.pdbx_seq_one_letter_code
_entity_poly.pdbx_strand_id
1 'polypeptide(L)'
;MKKSITHKPSCLPHKSSNSIIVDTHKMIKAINSNDPQFVVLKEAAIKYNCVLLLPPASLVKDLVITPNLLASHLILLDTSHKFITLSYVPGTVQDSIIRIYQPIPYSTFYPRLLEEAEQIIRNTSSNNCVLIESVDSLYCGEHHLTMLHISDVIVYQGCEWKWKQCSIYDNNEYQIELFFQQKIELLNKEITSMNMDIRQQTRNILNEEIVIFKIINLDNSLLKQIEAFVLKFPLIVKGISLEEREKIISQYCNEFCDKIRKDQMYCVMNNIRLKSVLKRMIITRLYPYLWQPSISVLEGTIINSTMMDLSIKEIMKLHNFVSLKQLGLSNKNIPSFSEIIEYIKEVDGLRCPNDKLQYLNGIILMVEQICKFLYTPNDVDTLLKFIIIKSQMPHFASTLRYIEVYSDKENKKFILNTYNKVLEFCSSLCQNSLLIDEQTYDEEIQRVSSVKEIKIDCGPLALTDVQILGLLDLTTTEQPIQLDAVLKKNPEDIRQEDIPILIHLLKQFNEENIELKKLIAANEQ
;
A
#
# COMPACT_ATOMS: atom_id res chain seq x y z
N MET A 1 -19.86 -50.04 -46.92
CA MET A 1 -20.62 -49.45 -45.79
C MET A 1 -19.63 -48.89 -44.78
N LYS A 2 -19.46 -47.57 -44.74
CA LYS A 2 -18.62 -46.85 -43.79
C LYS A 2 -19.38 -46.72 -42.47
N LYS A 3 -18.78 -47.14 -41.34
CA LYS A 3 -19.23 -46.73 -40.01
C LYS A 3 -18.13 -45.87 -39.38
N SER A 4 -18.56 -44.64 -39.12
CA SER A 4 -17.86 -43.54 -38.47
C SER A 4 -17.50 -43.93 -37.03
N ILE A 5 -16.24 -43.73 -36.65
CA ILE A 5 -15.79 -43.67 -35.27
C ILE A 5 -15.47 -42.20 -35.03
N THR A 6 -16.32 -41.54 -34.26
CA THR A 6 -16.12 -40.17 -33.77
C THR A 6 -15.01 -40.17 -32.71
N HIS A 7 -13.83 -39.67 -33.07
CA HIS A 7 -12.80 -39.27 -32.11
C HIS A 7 -13.26 -38.00 -31.39
N LYS A 8 -13.40 -38.08 -30.06
CA LYS A 8 -13.40 -36.91 -29.19
C LYS A 8 -11.96 -36.36 -29.16
N PRO A 9 -11.71 -35.07 -29.42
CA PRO A 9 -10.41 -34.47 -29.16
C PRO A 9 -10.31 -34.16 -27.67
N SER A 10 -9.50 -34.96 -26.97
CA SER A 10 -8.96 -34.65 -25.66
C SER A 10 -7.71 -33.79 -25.85
N CYS A 11 -7.80 -32.49 -25.59
CA CYS A 11 -6.63 -31.63 -25.41
C CYS A 11 -6.86 -30.73 -24.20
N LEU A 12 -6.50 -31.22 -23.01
CA LEU A 12 -6.15 -30.37 -21.87
C LEU A 12 -4.74 -29.82 -22.15
N PRO A 13 -4.48 -28.51 -22.01
CA PRO A 13 -3.14 -27.99 -22.13
C PRO A 13 -2.31 -28.46 -20.92
N HIS A 14 -1.09 -28.91 -21.20
CA HIS A 14 -0.10 -29.31 -20.22
C HIS A 14 0.11 -28.18 -19.19
N LYS A 15 -0.16 -28.50 -17.90
CA LYS A 15 0.21 -27.63 -16.77
C LYS A 15 1.73 -27.59 -16.65
N SER A 16 2.33 -26.46 -17.05
CA SER A 16 3.71 -26.13 -16.71
C SER A 16 3.80 -25.89 -15.19
N SER A 17 4.96 -26.20 -14.59
CA SER A 17 5.19 -26.14 -13.15
C SER A 17 4.96 -24.75 -12.51
N ASN A 18 4.93 -23.68 -13.31
CA ASN A 18 4.61 -22.32 -12.86
C ASN A 18 3.10 -22.12 -12.61
N SER A 19 2.22 -22.90 -13.24
CA SER A 19 0.77 -22.71 -13.14
C SER A 19 0.24 -22.93 -11.71
N ILE A 20 0.84 -23.86 -10.95
CA ILE A 20 0.42 -24.15 -9.57
C ILE A 20 0.75 -22.97 -8.63
N ILE A 21 1.87 -22.29 -8.86
CA ILE A 21 2.28 -21.14 -8.05
C ILE A 21 1.36 -19.94 -8.34
N VAL A 22 1.00 -19.73 -9.61
CA VAL A 22 0.04 -18.68 -10.02
C VAL A 22 -1.36 -18.95 -9.46
N ASP A 23 -1.88 -20.18 -9.58
CA ASP A 23 -3.21 -20.56 -9.10
C ASP A 23 -3.36 -20.44 -7.57
N THR A 24 -2.24 -20.54 -6.83
CA THR A 24 -2.25 -20.41 -5.36
C THR A 24 -2.11 -18.96 -4.88
N HIS A 25 -1.76 -18.01 -5.76
CA HIS A 25 -1.55 -16.61 -5.43
C HIS A 25 -2.84 -15.92 -4.97
N LYS A 26 -2.77 -15.14 -3.89
CA LYS A 26 -3.97 -14.53 -3.29
C LYS A 26 -4.72 -13.58 -4.22
N MET A 27 -3.99 -12.77 -5.00
CA MET A 27 -4.63 -11.85 -5.97
C MET A 27 -5.27 -12.60 -7.15
N ILE A 28 -4.71 -13.74 -7.55
CA ILE A 28 -5.30 -14.59 -8.61
C ILE A 28 -6.55 -15.29 -8.09
N LYS A 29 -6.57 -15.70 -6.83
CA LYS A 29 -7.80 -16.18 -6.17
C LYS A 29 -8.85 -15.09 -6.05
N ALA A 30 -8.44 -13.87 -5.73
CA ALA A 30 -9.34 -12.74 -5.58
C ALA A 30 -9.98 -12.32 -6.92
N ILE A 31 -9.20 -12.18 -7.99
CA ILE A 31 -9.74 -11.85 -9.31
C ILE A 31 -10.67 -12.95 -9.85
N ASN A 32 -10.45 -14.21 -9.47
CA ASN A 32 -11.32 -15.34 -9.83
C ASN A 32 -12.41 -15.65 -8.79
N SER A 33 -12.61 -14.78 -7.80
CA SER A 33 -13.65 -14.92 -6.79
C SER A 33 -15.04 -14.71 -7.39
N ASN A 34 -16.05 -15.31 -6.77
CA ASN A 34 -17.47 -15.06 -7.07
C ASN A 34 -18.03 -13.85 -6.29
N ASP A 35 -17.19 -13.16 -5.52
CA ASP A 35 -17.58 -11.93 -4.84
C ASP A 35 -17.95 -10.84 -5.87
N PRO A 36 -19.12 -10.19 -5.75
CA PRO A 36 -19.61 -9.23 -6.75
C PRO A 36 -18.62 -8.11 -7.09
N GLN A 37 -17.88 -7.57 -6.11
CA GLN A 37 -16.95 -6.45 -6.35
C GLN A 37 -15.74 -6.91 -7.17
N PHE A 38 -15.27 -8.14 -6.92
CA PHE A 38 -14.19 -8.74 -7.69
C PHE A 38 -14.63 -9.17 -9.09
N VAL A 39 -15.88 -9.64 -9.25
CA VAL A 39 -16.46 -9.96 -10.57
C VAL A 39 -16.51 -8.71 -11.44
N VAL A 40 -17.01 -7.58 -10.92
CA VAL A 40 -17.04 -6.31 -11.66
C VAL A 40 -15.64 -5.87 -12.09
N LEU A 41 -14.65 -5.97 -11.18
CA LEU A 41 -13.25 -5.66 -11.51
C LEU A 41 -12.67 -6.58 -12.58
N LYS A 42 -12.97 -7.88 -12.52
CA LYS A 42 -12.54 -8.87 -13.53
C LYS A 42 -13.13 -8.55 -14.90
N GLU A 43 -14.44 -8.29 -14.95
CA GLU A 43 -15.13 -7.93 -16.20
C GLU A 43 -14.56 -6.64 -16.80
N ALA A 44 -14.30 -5.62 -15.96
CA ALA A 44 -13.61 -4.41 -16.38
C ALA A 44 -12.20 -4.72 -16.91
N ALA A 45 -11.41 -5.51 -16.19
CA ALA A 45 -10.06 -5.88 -16.61
C ALA A 45 -10.04 -6.56 -17.99
N ILE A 46 -10.96 -7.48 -18.23
CA ILE A 46 -11.09 -8.17 -19.53
C ILE A 46 -11.55 -7.19 -20.61
N LYS A 47 -12.61 -6.41 -20.34
CA LYS A 47 -13.20 -5.48 -21.30
C LYS A 47 -12.20 -4.44 -21.80
N TYR A 48 -11.33 -3.96 -20.93
CA TYR A 48 -10.33 -2.93 -21.26
C TYR A 48 -8.93 -3.51 -21.50
N ASN A 49 -8.79 -4.83 -21.56
CA ASN A 49 -7.53 -5.56 -21.74
C ASN A 49 -6.42 -5.02 -20.82
N CYS A 50 -6.74 -4.95 -19.53
CA CYS A 50 -5.79 -4.52 -18.50
C CYS A 50 -4.63 -5.50 -18.39
N VAL A 51 -3.48 -4.98 -17.99
CA VAL A 51 -2.35 -5.78 -17.54
C VAL A 51 -2.40 -5.92 -16.02
N LEU A 52 -2.27 -7.15 -15.51
CA LEU A 52 -2.23 -7.42 -14.09
C LEU A 52 -0.78 -7.41 -13.60
N LEU A 53 -0.47 -6.49 -12.70
CA LEU A 53 0.80 -6.44 -11.99
C LEU A 53 0.74 -7.37 -10.77
N LEU A 54 1.52 -8.45 -10.80
CA LEU A 54 1.47 -9.52 -9.80
C LEU A 54 2.69 -9.47 -8.86
N PRO A 55 2.56 -8.93 -7.63
CA PRO A 55 3.67 -8.91 -6.67
C PRO A 55 3.99 -10.31 -6.14
N PRO A 56 5.13 -10.50 -5.44
CA PRO A 56 5.49 -11.80 -4.89
C PRO A 56 4.50 -12.23 -3.81
N ALA A 57 4.12 -13.52 -3.81
CA ALA A 57 3.17 -14.10 -2.85
C ALA A 57 3.54 -13.83 -1.39
N SER A 58 4.85 -13.77 -1.10
CA SER A 58 5.42 -13.51 0.23
C SER A 58 5.10 -12.11 0.75
N LEU A 59 4.93 -11.11 -0.13
CA LEU A 59 4.66 -9.72 0.24
C LEU A 59 3.18 -9.46 0.54
N VAL A 60 2.28 -10.25 -0.04
CA VAL A 60 0.82 -10.11 0.14
C VAL A 60 0.21 -11.13 1.12
N LYS A 61 1.03 -12.00 1.72
CA LYS A 61 0.57 -13.10 2.59
C LYS A 61 -0.19 -12.64 3.85
N ASP A 62 0.06 -11.43 4.28
CA ASP A 62 -0.44 -10.75 5.49
C ASP A 62 -1.32 -9.54 5.15
N LEU A 63 -1.67 -9.37 3.87
CA LEU A 63 -2.61 -8.38 3.40
C LEU A 63 -3.96 -9.04 3.11
N VAL A 64 -5.05 -8.34 3.44
CA VAL A 64 -6.38 -8.63 2.91
C VAL A 64 -6.38 -8.20 1.46
N ILE A 65 -6.69 -9.10 0.53
CA ILE A 65 -6.90 -8.68 -0.85
C ILE A 65 -8.26 -8.02 -0.94
N THR A 66 -8.27 -6.70 -1.07
CA THR A 66 -9.47 -5.89 -1.28
C THR A 66 -9.62 -5.55 -2.77
N PRO A 67 -10.84 -5.18 -3.22
CA PRO A 67 -11.05 -4.67 -4.57
C PRO A 67 -10.15 -3.48 -4.90
N ASN A 68 -9.94 -2.56 -3.95
CA ASN A 68 -9.02 -1.43 -4.13
C ASN A 68 -7.56 -1.84 -4.30
N LEU A 69 -7.08 -2.84 -3.53
CA LEU A 69 -5.73 -3.38 -3.72
C LEU A 69 -5.58 -4.04 -5.09
N LEU A 70 -6.58 -4.81 -5.54
CA LEU A 70 -6.53 -5.43 -6.86
C LEU A 70 -6.59 -4.36 -7.97
N ALA A 71 -7.45 -3.36 -7.83
CA ALA A 71 -7.59 -2.26 -8.78
C ALA A 71 -6.31 -1.43 -8.91
N SER A 72 -5.52 -1.28 -7.83
CA SER A 72 -4.21 -0.60 -7.89
C SER A 72 -3.11 -1.38 -8.61
N HIS A 73 -3.39 -2.64 -8.96
CA HIS A 73 -2.48 -3.52 -9.67
C HIS A 73 -3.00 -3.91 -11.06
N LEU A 74 -4.17 -3.42 -11.46
CA LEU A 74 -4.70 -3.57 -12.81
C LEU A 74 -4.43 -2.26 -13.56
N ILE A 75 -3.58 -2.32 -14.60
CA ILE A 75 -3.15 -1.13 -15.34
C ILE A 75 -3.72 -1.10 -16.76
N LEU A 76 -4.10 0.11 -17.18
CA LEU A 76 -4.45 0.45 -18.55
C LEU A 76 -3.23 1.11 -19.18
N LEU A 77 -2.48 0.32 -19.95
CA LEU A 77 -1.21 0.72 -20.57
C LEU A 77 -1.43 1.25 -21.98
N ASP A 78 -0.86 2.40 -22.30
CA ASP A 78 -0.92 3.04 -23.60
C ASP A 78 0.32 2.77 -24.46
N THR A 79 0.24 3.15 -25.75
CA THR A 79 1.33 3.03 -26.73
C THR A 79 2.54 3.90 -26.46
N SER A 80 2.44 4.86 -25.54
CA SER A 80 3.55 5.72 -25.09
C SER A 80 4.19 5.20 -23.80
N HIS A 81 3.87 3.95 -23.42
CA HIS A 81 4.35 3.26 -22.23
C HIS A 81 3.92 3.93 -20.91
N LYS A 82 2.90 4.77 -20.94
CA LYS A 82 2.26 5.34 -19.76
C LYS A 82 1.06 4.49 -19.40
N PHE A 83 0.72 4.47 -18.13
CA PHE A 83 -0.47 3.77 -17.68
C PHE A 83 -1.19 4.51 -16.57
N ILE A 84 -2.42 4.08 -16.35
CA ILE A 84 -3.18 4.39 -15.15
C ILE A 84 -3.78 3.12 -14.57
N THR A 85 -3.71 2.96 -13.25
CA THR A 85 -4.38 1.83 -12.59
C THR A 85 -5.90 2.05 -12.55
N LEU A 86 -6.68 0.99 -12.32
CA LEU A 86 -8.11 1.11 -12.04
C LEU A 86 -8.41 1.82 -10.71
N SER A 87 -7.39 2.04 -9.87
CA SER A 87 -7.44 2.90 -8.68
C SER A 87 -6.91 4.32 -8.93
N TYR A 88 -6.80 4.75 -10.20
CA TYR A 88 -6.40 6.10 -10.61
C TYR A 88 -4.96 6.49 -10.23
N VAL A 89 -4.04 5.52 -10.19
CA VAL A 89 -2.62 5.75 -9.96
C VAL A 89 -1.90 5.81 -11.31
N PRO A 90 -1.34 6.97 -11.71
CA PRO A 90 -0.60 7.11 -12.95
C PRO A 90 0.82 6.52 -12.82
N GLY A 91 1.35 6.03 -13.94
CA GLY A 91 2.68 5.45 -14.01
C GLY A 91 3.26 5.34 -15.41
N THR A 92 4.51 4.90 -15.48
CA THR A 92 5.21 4.60 -16.73
C THR A 92 5.92 3.26 -16.64
N VAL A 93 6.03 2.55 -17.77
CA VAL A 93 6.82 1.33 -17.91
C VAL A 93 7.96 1.61 -18.90
N GLN A 94 9.20 1.42 -18.48
CA GLN A 94 10.34 1.54 -19.38
C GLN A 94 11.49 0.68 -18.87
N ASP A 95 12.14 -0.07 -19.77
CA ASP A 95 13.32 -0.89 -19.46
C ASP A 95 13.07 -1.84 -18.27
N SER A 96 11.92 -2.52 -18.28
CA SER A 96 11.45 -3.40 -17.19
C SER A 96 11.26 -2.70 -15.83
N ILE A 97 11.19 -1.37 -15.78
CA ILE A 97 10.95 -0.58 -14.57
C ILE A 97 9.57 0.10 -14.66
N ILE A 98 8.75 -0.12 -13.63
CA ILE A 98 7.50 0.57 -13.40
C ILE A 98 7.77 1.76 -12.47
N ARG A 99 7.45 2.97 -12.92
CA ARG A 99 7.49 4.19 -12.09
C ARG A 99 6.08 4.61 -11.71
N ILE A 100 5.87 4.85 -10.43
CA ILE A 100 4.57 5.18 -9.85
C ILE A 100 4.56 6.64 -9.38
N TYR A 101 3.48 7.35 -9.68
CA TYR A 101 3.29 8.77 -9.35
C TYR A 101 2.13 8.97 -8.38
N GLN A 102 1.84 10.23 -8.02
CA GLN A 102 0.76 10.56 -7.09
C GLN A 102 -0.61 10.20 -7.68
N PRO A 103 -1.51 9.56 -6.91
CA PRO A 103 -2.84 9.21 -7.39
C PRO A 103 -3.66 10.44 -7.74
N ILE A 104 -4.50 10.29 -8.76
CA ILE A 104 -5.45 11.33 -9.19
C ILE A 104 -6.69 11.23 -8.31
N PRO A 105 -7.22 12.34 -7.76
CA PRO A 105 -8.51 12.36 -7.11
C PRO A 105 -9.59 11.77 -8.04
N TYR A 106 -10.50 10.96 -7.51
CA TYR A 106 -11.54 10.30 -8.30
C TYR A 106 -12.23 11.27 -9.28
N SER A 107 -12.15 10.96 -10.58
CA SER A 107 -12.83 11.67 -11.66
C SER A 107 -13.74 10.70 -12.40
N THR A 108 -14.96 11.13 -12.72
CA THR A 108 -15.93 10.32 -13.45
C THR A 108 -15.67 10.27 -14.96
N PHE A 109 -14.68 11.01 -15.48
CA PHE A 109 -14.41 11.11 -16.92
C PHE A 109 -12.99 10.68 -17.28
N TYR A 110 -12.89 9.54 -17.99
CA TYR A 110 -11.63 8.86 -18.28
C TYR A 110 -10.67 9.63 -19.21
N PRO A 111 -11.12 10.31 -20.29
CA PRO A 111 -10.19 11.11 -21.12
C PRO A 111 -9.49 12.23 -20.33
N ARG A 112 -10.21 12.89 -19.43
CA ARG A 112 -9.63 13.89 -18.51
C ARG A 112 -8.67 13.26 -17.51
N LEU A 113 -8.94 12.03 -17.07
CA LEU A 113 -8.05 11.27 -16.20
C LEU A 113 -6.68 11.02 -16.86
N LEU A 114 -6.67 10.68 -18.16
CA LEU A 114 -5.43 10.51 -18.92
C LEU A 114 -4.68 11.84 -19.07
N GLU A 115 -5.37 12.93 -19.38
CA GLU A 115 -4.74 14.26 -19.45
C GLU A 115 -4.13 14.68 -18.09
N GLU A 116 -4.85 14.46 -17.00
CA GLU A 116 -4.36 14.72 -15.64
C GLU A 116 -3.18 13.81 -15.28
N ALA A 117 -3.23 12.53 -15.66
CA ALA A 117 -2.12 11.59 -15.50
C ALA A 117 -0.86 12.07 -16.24
N GLU A 118 -1.01 12.51 -17.50
CA GLU A 118 0.10 13.04 -18.27
C GLU A 118 0.71 14.29 -17.62
N GLN A 119 -0.12 15.20 -17.12
CA GLN A 119 0.37 16.39 -16.42
C GLN A 119 1.14 16.02 -15.15
N ILE A 120 0.66 15.06 -14.35
CA ILE A 120 1.36 14.59 -13.16
C ILE A 120 2.70 13.96 -13.54
N ILE A 121 2.72 13.04 -14.52
CA ILE A 121 3.94 12.35 -14.96
C ILE A 121 5.01 13.37 -15.44
N ARG A 122 4.60 14.44 -16.15
CA ARG A 122 5.52 15.47 -16.64
C ARG A 122 6.03 16.41 -15.55
N ASN A 123 5.19 16.72 -14.55
CA ASN A 123 5.46 17.79 -13.59
C ASN A 123 5.96 17.31 -12.22
N THR A 124 5.91 16.00 -11.95
CA THR A 124 6.27 15.44 -10.64
C THR A 124 7.31 14.34 -10.76
N SER A 125 8.06 14.11 -9.69
CA SER A 125 8.96 12.95 -9.58
C SER A 125 8.17 11.69 -9.22
N SER A 126 8.61 10.54 -9.73
CA SER A 126 8.04 9.24 -9.31
C SER A 126 8.21 9.04 -7.81
N ASN A 127 7.14 8.61 -7.14
CA ASN A 127 7.11 8.27 -5.72
C ASN A 127 7.83 6.96 -5.41
N ASN A 128 7.73 6.00 -6.33
CA ASN A 128 8.21 4.63 -6.14
C ASN A 128 8.55 4.01 -7.50
N CYS A 129 9.46 3.04 -7.48
CA CYS A 129 9.86 2.26 -8.66
C CYS A 129 9.79 0.77 -8.33
N VAL A 130 9.28 -0.04 -9.25
CA VAL A 130 9.16 -1.50 -9.10
C VAL A 130 9.74 -2.17 -10.35
N LEU A 131 10.48 -3.26 -10.17
CA LEU A 131 11.04 -4.03 -11.28
C LEU A 131 10.03 -5.05 -11.80
N ILE A 132 10.02 -5.27 -13.11
CA ILE A 132 9.32 -6.36 -13.77
C ILE A 132 10.31 -7.53 -13.88
N GLU A 133 9.98 -8.64 -13.25
CA GLU A 133 10.84 -9.83 -13.17
C GLU A 133 10.52 -10.84 -14.28
N SER A 134 9.24 -10.96 -14.66
CA SER A 134 8.81 -11.87 -15.72
C SER A 134 7.40 -11.54 -16.22
N VAL A 135 6.99 -12.22 -17.30
CA VAL A 135 5.66 -12.08 -17.92
C VAL A 135 4.98 -13.44 -17.99
N ASP A 136 3.69 -13.47 -17.68
CA ASP A 136 2.85 -14.67 -17.81
C ASP A 136 1.44 -14.28 -18.30
N SER A 137 0.54 -15.27 -18.45
CA SER A 137 -0.84 -15.05 -18.92
C SER A 137 -1.85 -15.76 -18.01
N LEU A 138 -2.90 -15.03 -17.62
CA LEU A 138 -4.03 -15.55 -16.86
C LEU A 138 -5.22 -15.80 -17.79
N TYR A 139 -5.64 -17.06 -17.93
CA TYR A 139 -6.79 -17.43 -18.75
C TYR A 139 -8.11 -17.35 -17.95
N CYS A 140 -9.05 -16.57 -18.46
CA CYS A 140 -10.39 -16.35 -17.93
C CYS A 140 -11.45 -16.80 -18.95
N GLY A 141 -11.62 -18.11 -19.10
CA GLY A 141 -12.46 -18.67 -20.15
C GLY A 141 -11.79 -18.53 -21.51
N GLU A 142 -12.43 -17.83 -22.46
CA GLU A 142 -11.88 -17.56 -23.79
C GLU A 142 -10.99 -16.30 -23.84
N HIS A 143 -10.97 -15.52 -22.76
CA HIS A 143 -10.16 -14.31 -22.65
C HIS A 143 -8.88 -14.59 -21.87
N HIS A 144 -7.79 -13.90 -22.19
CA HIS A 144 -6.58 -13.91 -21.38
C HIS A 144 -6.26 -12.49 -20.89
N LEU A 145 -5.63 -12.41 -19.73
CA LEU A 145 -5.06 -11.18 -19.17
C LEU A 145 -3.55 -11.35 -19.08
N THR A 146 -2.80 -10.39 -19.61
CA THR A 146 -1.34 -10.36 -19.49
C THR A 146 -0.95 -10.03 -18.05
N MET A 147 -0.02 -10.81 -17.50
CA MET A 147 0.49 -10.65 -16.15
C MET A 147 1.95 -10.24 -16.19
N LEU A 148 2.30 -9.19 -15.44
CA LEU A 148 3.68 -8.80 -15.20
C LEU A 148 4.01 -9.12 -13.75
N HIS A 149 4.95 -10.02 -13.54
CA HIS A 149 5.47 -10.29 -12.21
C HIS A 149 6.35 -9.12 -11.78
N ILE A 150 5.98 -8.50 -10.67
CA ILE A 150 6.67 -7.32 -10.15
C ILE A 150 7.41 -7.66 -8.86
N SER A 151 8.51 -6.97 -8.59
CA SER A 151 9.36 -7.23 -7.43
C SER A 151 8.76 -6.80 -6.09
N ASP A 152 7.78 -5.87 -6.11
CA ASP A 152 7.17 -5.28 -4.91
C ASP A 152 5.70 -4.88 -5.16
N VAL A 153 4.95 -4.58 -4.10
CA VAL A 153 3.54 -4.13 -4.17
C VAL A 153 3.47 -2.67 -4.62
N ILE A 154 2.47 -2.32 -5.44
CA ILE A 154 2.21 -0.94 -5.85
C ILE A 154 1.70 -0.14 -4.65
N VAL A 155 2.53 0.79 -4.16
CA VAL A 155 2.26 1.66 -3.00
C VAL A 155 2.15 3.11 -3.43
N TYR A 156 1.21 3.84 -2.82
CA TYR A 156 1.02 5.28 -3.00
C TYR A 156 0.65 5.97 -1.68
N GLN A 157 0.62 7.31 -1.67
CA GLN A 157 0.35 8.09 -0.47
C GLN A 157 -1.02 7.77 0.13
N GLY A 158 -1.06 7.47 1.43
CA GLY A 158 -2.29 7.13 2.15
C GLY A 158 -2.95 5.78 1.83
N CYS A 159 -2.28 4.83 1.14
CA CYS A 159 -2.81 3.48 0.92
C CYS A 159 -2.59 2.55 2.14
N GLU A 160 -3.50 1.59 2.32
CA GLU A 160 -3.57 0.67 3.49
C GLU A 160 -2.35 -0.25 3.68
N TRP A 161 -1.57 -0.46 2.63
CA TRP A 161 -0.39 -1.32 2.62
C TRP A 161 0.91 -0.52 2.42
N LYS A 162 0.87 0.81 2.59
CA LYS A 162 2.05 1.67 2.43
C LYS A 162 3.22 1.25 3.32
N TRP A 163 2.90 0.71 4.49
CA TRP A 163 3.88 0.22 5.46
C TRP A 163 4.81 -0.87 4.94
N LYS A 164 4.47 -1.54 3.82
CA LYS A 164 5.33 -2.54 3.16
C LYS A 164 6.66 -1.96 2.69
N GLN A 165 6.67 -0.68 2.31
CA GLN A 165 7.86 -0.02 1.77
C GLN A 165 8.47 1.02 2.72
N CYS A 166 7.80 1.41 3.80
CA CYS A 166 8.33 2.40 4.74
C CYS A 166 9.61 1.90 5.40
N SER A 167 10.74 2.62 5.34
CA SER A 167 11.94 2.20 6.06
C SER A 167 11.76 2.28 7.59
N ILE A 168 12.70 1.67 8.33
CA ILE A 168 12.70 1.69 9.80
C ILE A 168 12.81 3.13 10.36
N TYR A 169 13.45 4.04 9.62
CA TYR A 169 13.82 5.39 10.08
C TYR A 169 13.37 6.54 9.16
N ASP A 170 12.61 6.29 8.09
CA ASP A 170 12.16 7.37 7.21
C ASP A 170 11.20 8.35 7.91
N ASN A 171 10.53 7.89 8.98
CA ASN A 171 9.54 8.68 9.73
C ASN A 171 9.57 8.32 11.22
N ASN A 172 10.70 8.53 11.91
CA ASN A 172 10.71 8.32 13.35
C ASN A 172 9.99 9.45 14.11
N GLU A 173 9.53 9.16 15.33
CA GLU A 173 8.79 10.09 16.18
C GLU A 173 9.44 11.48 16.29
N TYR A 174 10.77 11.56 16.36
CA TYR A 174 11.48 12.84 16.48
C TYR A 174 11.48 13.63 15.17
N GLN A 175 11.62 12.96 14.01
CA GLN A 175 11.44 13.59 12.69
C GLN A 175 10.01 14.07 12.51
N ILE A 176 9.03 13.25 12.90
CA ILE A 176 7.60 13.59 12.84
C ILE A 176 7.31 14.81 13.72
N GLU A 177 7.86 14.84 14.93
CA GLU A 177 7.74 15.98 15.83
C GLU A 177 8.30 17.26 15.19
N LEU A 178 9.53 17.22 14.68
CA LEU A 178 10.16 18.36 14.01
C LEU A 178 9.35 18.81 12.79
N PHE A 179 8.77 17.87 12.04
CA PHE A 179 7.92 18.14 10.89
C PHE A 179 6.65 18.90 11.28
N PHE A 180 5.88 18.39 12.24
CA PHE A 180 4.65 19.06 12.69
C PHE A 180 4.93 20.41 13.37
N GLN A 181 6.05 20.53 14.10
CA GLN A 181 6.48 21.82 14.65
C GLN A 181 6.71 22.86 13.55
N GLN A 182 7.33 22.49 12.43
CA GLN A 182 7.52 23.40 11.30
C GLN A 182 6.18 23.79 10.66
N LYS A 183 5.27 22.83 10.49
CA LYS A 183 3.92 23.09 9.96
C LYS A 183 3.13 24.03 10.85
N ILE A 184 3.22 23.87 12.17
CA ILE A 184 2.57 24.74 13.15
C ILE A 184 3.17 26.16 13.13
N GLU A 185 4.50 26.33 13.07
CA GLU A 185 5.10 27.67 12.93
C GLU A 185 4.74 28.36 11.61
N LEU A 186 4.53 27.60 10.53
CA LEU A 186 4.02 28.15 9.27
C LEU A 186 2.58 28.64 9.38
N LEU A 187 1.73 27.93 10.14
CA LEU A 187 0.37 28.38 10.47
C LEU A 187 0.40 29.63 11.37
N ASN A 188 1.39 29.73 12.25
CA ASN A 188 1.52 30.77 13.28
C ASN A 188 2.27 32.04 12.84
N LYS A 189 2.30 32.43 11.55
CA LYS A 189 3.16 33.53 11.04
C LYS A 189 3.03 34.94 11.68
N GLU A 190 2.40 35.11 12.84
CA GLU A 190 2.56 36.24 13.75
C GLU A 190 2.80 35.91 15.25
N ILE A 191 3.23 34.71 15.66
CA ILE A 191 3.52 34.43 17.10
C ILE A 191 4.81 33.62 17.30
N THR A 192 5.80 34.31 17.88
CA THR A 192 6.93 33.87 18.72
C THR A 192 7.55 32.50 18.45
N SER A 193 8.77 32.53 17.89
CA SER A 193 9.69 31.39 17.79
C SER A 193 9.84 30.66 19.13
N MET A 194 9.65 29.35 19.14
CA MET A 194 9.92 28.55 20.34
C MET A 194 11.42 28.42 20.58
N ASN A 195 11.78 28.22 21.86
CA ASN A 195 13.15 28.18 22.36
C ASN A 195 14.01 27.20 21.54
N MET A 196 15.08 27.71 20.92
CA MET A 196 16.03 26.94 20.08
C MET A 196 16.52 25.65 20.75
N ASP A 197 16.54 25.64 22.08
CA ASP A 197 16.97 24.52 22.91
C ASP A 197 16.16 23.24 22.71
N ILE A 198 14.82 23.30 22.61
CA ILE A 198 13.98 22.08 22.47
C ILE A 198 14.18 21.45 21.10
N ARG A 199 14.19 22.26 20.04
CA ARG A 199 14.44 21.79 18.67
C ARG A 199 15.83 21.19 18.49
N GLN A 200 16.83 21.76 19.17
CA GLN A 200 18.17 21.19 19.17
C GLN A 200 18.24 19.89 19.98
N GLN A 201 17.56 19.80 21.12
CA GLN A 201 17.46 18.57 21.91
C GLN A 201 16.82 17.43 21.12
N THR A 202 15.68 17.68 20.45
CA THR A 202 15.01 16.67 19.60
C THR A 202 15.91 16.19 18.47
N ARG A 203 16.64 17.11 17.81
CA ARG A 203 17.63 16.75 16.77
C ARG A 203 18.80 15.93 17.32
N ASN A 204 19.30 16.27 18.50
CA ASN A 204 20.40 15.53 19.13
C ASN A 204 19.97 14.09 19.44
N ILE A 205 18.76 13.91 19.98
CA ILE A 205 18.18 12.59 20.26
C ILE A 205 18.01 11.78 18.96
N LEU A 206 17.43 12.41 17.92
CA LEU A 206 17.28 11.80 16.60
C LEU A 206 18.62 11.29 16.05
N ASN A 207 19.64 12.15 16.09
CA ASN A 207 20.97 11.80 15.59
C ASN A 207 21.60 10.66 16.40
N GLU A 208 21.44 10.66 17.72
CA GLU A 208 21.93 9.59 18.58
C GLU A 208 21.28 8.24 18.22
N GLU A 209 19.96 8.19 18.07
CA GLU A 209 19.26 6.95 17.69
C GLU A 209 19.61 6.47 16.28
N ILE A 210 19.81 7.37 15.32
CA ILE A 210 20.27 7.02 13.96
C ILE A 210 21.69 6.42 14.00
N VAL A 211 22.59 6.98 14.81
CA VAL A 211 23.95 6.46 14.96
C VAL A 211 23.93 5.08 15.59
N ILE A 212 23.17 4.87 16.67
CA ILE A 212 23.01 3.56 17.31
C ILE A 212 22.46 2.54 16.32
N PHE A 213 21.44 2.90 15.54
CA PHE A 213 20.88 2.02 14.50
C PHE A 213 21.90 1.62 13.44
N LYS A 214 22.68 2.58 12.93
CA LYS A 214 23.74 2.31 11.97
C LYS A 214 24.78 1.35 12.54
N ILE A 215 25.17 1.54 13.80
CA ILE A 215 26.12 0.65 14.49
C ILE A 215 25.56 -0.78 14.57
N ILE A 216 24.32 -0.95 15.05
CA ILE A 216 23.71 -2.28 15.17
C ILE A 216 23.57 -2.96 13.81
N ASN A 217 23.24 -2.21 12.74
CA ASN A 217 23.13 -2.78 11.40
C ASN A 217 24.46 -3.22 10.79
N LEU A 218 25.59 -2.70 11.28
CA LEU A 218 26.91 -3.16 10.86
C LEU A 218 27.33 -4.44 11.60
N ASP A 219 26.65 -4.77 12.70
CA ASP A 219 26.91 -5.97 13.51
C ASP A 219 26.07 -7.16 13.02
N ASN A 220 26.65 -7.92 12.09
CA ASN A 220 26.04 -9.13 11.53
C ASN A 220 25.68 -10.19 12.59
N SER A 221 26.40 -10.25 13.72
CA SER A 221 26.14 -11.22 14.78
C SER A 221 24.86 -10.87 15.55
N LEU A 222 24.68 -9.59 15.86
CA LEU A 222 23.45 -9.11 16.49
C LEU A 222 22.25 -9.21 15.54
N LEU A 223 22.42 -8.84 14.27
CA LEU A 223 21.36 -8.98 13.28
C LEU A 223 20.88 -10.43 13.16
N LYS A 224 21.79 -11.41 13.12
CA LYS A 224 21.43 -12.84 13.11
C LYS A 224 20.61 -13.24 14.34
N GLN A 225 20.92 -12.70 15.51
CA GLN A 225 20.16 -12.98 16.74
C GLN A 225 18.76 -12.35 16.70
N ILE A 226 18.64 -11.13 16.16
CA ILE A 226 17.34 -10.46 15.94
C ILE A 226 16.51 -11.25 14.94
N GLU A 227 17.09 -11.65 13.80
CA GLU A 227 16.38 -12.43 12.78
C GLU A 227 15.96 -13.81 13.32
N ALA A 228 16.79 -14.46 14.14
CA ALA A 228 16.41 -15.72 14.79
C ALA A 228 15.20 -15.57 15.72
N PHE A 229 15.06 -14.44 16.42
CA PHE A 229 13.87 -14.14 17.20
C PHE A 229 12.67 -13.86 16.30
N VAL A 230 12.84 -13.03 15.26
CA VAL A 230 11.79 -12.69 14.30
C VAL A 230 11.22 -13.92 13.59
N LEU A 231 12.06 -14.88 13.22
CA LEU A 231 11.64 -16.14 12.58
C LEU A 231 10.87 -17.06 13.54
N LYS A 232 11.21 -17.05 14.84
CA LYS A 232 10.54 -17.88 15.85
C LYS A 232 9.25 -17.25 16.37
N PHE A 233 9.15 -15.93 16.36
CA PHE A 233 8.03 -15.19 16.93
C PHE A 233 6.65 -15.69 16.47
N PRO A 234 6.38 -15.93 15.16
CA PRO A 234 5.07 -16.37 14.68
C PRO A 234 4.64 -17.73 15.23
N LEU A 235 5.61 -18.60 15.54
CA LEU A 235 5.36 -19.93 16.12
C LEU A 235 4.96 -19.84 17.59
N ILE A 236 5.41 -18.77 18.27
CA ILE A 236 5.18 -18.56 19.71
C ILE A 236 3.83 -17.86 19.92
N VAL A 237 3.46 -16.91 19.07
CA VAL A 237 2.36 -15.97 19.35
C VAL A 237 1.02 -16.31 18.71
N LYS A 238 0.95 -17.38 17.92
CA LYS A 238 -0.29 -17.77 17.24
C LYS A 238 -1.42 -18.01 18.25
N GLY A 239 -2.54 -17.29 18.10
CA GLY A 239 -3.68 -17.39 19.02
C GLY A 239 -3.47 -16.70 20.38
N ILE A 240 -2.36 -15.98 20.57
CA ILE A 240 -2.09 -15.20 21.78
C ILE A 240 -2.61 -13.76 21.60
N SER A 241 -3.03 -13.13 22.71
CA SER A 241 -3.43 -11.72 22.83
C SER A 241 -2.37 -10.73 22.30
N LEU A 242 -2.72 -9.45 22.18
CA LEU A 242 -1.74 -8.41 21.88
C LEU A 242 -0.90 -8.06 23.12
N GLU A 243 -1.49 -8.11 24.32
CA GLU A 243 -0.82 -7.84 25.59
C GLU A 243 0.32 -8.82 25.87
N GLU A 244 0.10 -10.13 25.70
CA GLU A 244 1.16 -11.13 25.91
C GLU A 244 2.19 -11.09 24.77
N ARG A 245 1.81 -10.70 23.55
CA ARG A 245 2.77 -10.39 22.47
C ARG A 245 3.69 -9.24 22.86
N GLU A 246 3.14 -8.16 23.41
CA GLU A 246 3.91 -7.01 23.91
C GLU A 246 4.86 -7.44 25.04
N LYS A 247 4.37 -8.21 26.01
CA LYS A 247 5.21 -8.73 27.11
C LYS A 247 6.38 -9.57 26.60
N ILE A 248 6.15 -10.45 25.62
CA ILE A 248 7.22 -11.26 25.00
C ILE A 248 8.26 -10.36 24.33
N ILE A 249 7.82 -9.35 23.57
CA ILE A 249 8.72 -8.40 22.90
C ILE A 249 9.52 -7.60 23.92
N SER A 250 8.86 -7.04 24.92
CA SER A 250 9.49 -6.21 25.95
C SER A 250 10.47 -7.00 26.81
N GLN A 251 10.15 -8.25 27.16
CA GLN A 251 11.08 -9.16 27.83
C GLN A 251 12.31 -9.43 26.95
N TYR A 252 12.12 -9.82 25.69
CA TYR A 252 13.23 -10.06 24.77
C TYR A 252 14.10 -8.81 24.59
N CYS A 253 13.51 -7.63 24.39
CA CYS A 253 14.25 -6.38 24.25
C CYS A 253 15.10 -6.07 25.49
N ASN A 254 14.54 -6.26 26.69
CA ASN A 254 15.26 -6.03 27.94
C ASN A 254 16.43 -7.00 28.12
N GLU A 255 16.19 -8.30 28.00
CA GLU A 255 17.23 -9.33 28.14
C GLU A 255 18.32 -9.17 27.07
N PHE A 256 17.93 -8.86 25.83
CA PHE A 256 18.87 -8.67 24.73
C PHE A 256 19.72 -7.42 24.95
N CYS A 257 19.11 -6.29 25.36
CA CYS A 257 19.85 -5.07 25.71
C CYS A 257 20.87 -5.32 26.84
N ASP A 258 20.45 -6.00 27.91
CA ASP A 258 21.32 -6.28 29.05
C ASP A 258 22.48 -7.22 28.66
N LYS A 259 22.25 -8.12 27.70
CA LYS A 259 23.29 -8.98 27.13
C LYS A 259 24.30 -8.20 26.30
N ILE A 260 23.85 -7.38 25.34
CA ILE A 260 24.77 -6.66 24.43
C ILE A 260 25.57 -5.59 25.14
N ARG A 261 25.03 -4.98 26.21
CA ARG A 261 25.74 -3.97 27.02
C ARG A 261 26.94 -4.53 27.79
N LYS A 262 27.12 -5.86 27.83
CA LYS A 262 28.34 -6.48 28.36
C LYS A 262 29.53 -6.32 27.41
N ASP A 263 29.27 -6.00 26.14
CA ASP A 263 30.30 -5.67 25.16
C ASP A 263 30.75 -4.20 25.34
N GLN A 264 32.06 -3.96 25.18
CA GLN A 264 32.65 -2.63 25.29
C GLN A 264 32.06 -1.64 24.29
N MET A 265 31.60 -2.09 23.12
CA MET A 265 31.05 -1.20 22.09
C MET A 265 29.70 -0.59 22.53
N TYR A 266 28.84 -1.36 23.18
CA TYR A 266 27.47 -0.96 23.52
C TYR A 266 27.32 -0.46 24.96
N CYS A 267 28.30 -0.74 25.83
CA CYS A 267 28.23 -0.35 27.25
C CYS A 267 28.19 1.17 27.45
N VAL A 268 28.87 1.93 26.58
CA VAL A 268 28.95 3.40 26.60
C VAL A 268 27.69 4.09 26.06
N MET A 269 26.81 3.36 25.37
CA MET A 269 25.61 3.94 24.78
C MET A 269 24.54 4.22 25.85
N ASN A 270 23.71 5.24 25.63
CA ASN A 270 22.56 5.51 26.48
C ASN A 270 21.58 4.32 26.44
N ASN A 271 21.25 3.75 27.61
CA ASN A 271 20.42 2.55 27.71
C ASN A 271 19.00 2.76 27.18
N ILE A 272 18.41 3.93 27.44
CA ILE A 272 17.05 4.26 26.99
C ILE A 272 17.03 4.32 25.46
N ARG A 273 18.03 4.95 24.85
CA ARG A 273 18.17 5.07 23.39
C ARG A 273 18.44 3.73 22.73
N LEU A 274 19.33 2.93 23.30
CA LEU A 274 19.62 1.59 22.82
C LEU A 274 18.37 0.70 22.83
N LYS A 275 17.61 0.71 23.93
CA LYS A 275 16.32 -0.01 24.04
C LYS A 275 15.29 0.48 23.03
N SER A 276 15.15 1.80 22.86
CA SER A 276 14.25 2.43 21.88
C SER A 276 14.56 1.95 20.46
N VAL A 277 15.84 2.03 20.05
CA VAL A 277 16.31 1.59 18.72
C VAL A 277 16.06 0.10 18.49
N LEU A 278 16.40 -0.75 19.47
CA LEU A 278 16.18 -2.19 19.35
C LEU A 278 14.70 -2.55 19.28
N LYS A 279 13.88 -1.96 20.14
CA LYS A 279 12.42 -2.16 20.14
C LYS A 279 11.83 -1.75 18.81
N ARG A 280 12.25 -0.61 18.24
CA ARG A 280 11.85 -0.18 16.88
C ARG A 280 12.26 -1.22 15.83
N MET A 281 13.52 -1.65 15.80
CA MET A 281 14.00 -2.64 14.82
C MET A 281 13.20 -3.95 14.86
N ILE A 282 12.82 -4.40 16.06
CA ILE A 282 12.04 -5.62 16.29
C ILE A 282 10.58 -5.40 15.90
N ILE A 283 9.92 -4.37 16.43
CA ILE A 283 8.52 -4.05 16.11
C ILE A 283 8.32 -3.89 14.61
N THR A 284 9.22 -3.19 13.93
CA THR A 284 9.12 -2.94 12.50
C THR A 284 9.17 -4.24 11.68
N ARG A 285 9.98 -5.22 12.10
CA ARG A 285 10.04 -6.57 11.48
C ARG A 285 8.85 -7.46 11.86
N LEU A 286 8.38 -7.33 13.09
CA LEU A 286 7.27 -8.11 13.62
C LEU A 286 5.90 -7.52 13.28
N TYR A 287 5.82 -6.33 12.67
CA TYR A 287 4.58 -5.59 12.43
C TYR A 287 3.42 -6.45 11.89
N PRO A 288 3.59 -7.35 10.90
CA PRO A 288 2.51 -8.23 10.44
C PRO A 288 1.84 -9.08 11.54
N TYR A 289 2.60 -9.42 12.58
CA TYR A 289 2.17 -10.23 13.72
C TYR A 289 1.74 -9.39 14.93
N LEU A 290 1.79 -8.06 14.83
CA LEU A 290 1.36 -7.13 15.87
C LEU A 290 0.17 -6.28 15.43
N TRP A 291 0.01 -6.11 14.12
CA TRP A 291 -1.04 -5.32 13.49
C TRP A 291 -2.30 -6.15 13.25
N GLN A 292 -3.41 -5.78 13.89
CA GLN A 292 -4.63 -6.58 13.91
C GLN A 292 -5.20 -6.93 12.53
N PRO A 293 -5.27 -6.03 11.54
CA PRO A 293 -5.65 -6.39 10.18
C PRO A 293 -4.81 -7.52 9.58
N SER A 294 -3.49 -7.50 9.79
CA SER A 294 -2.59 -8.56 9.31
C SER A 294 -2.69 -9.84 10.13
N ILE A 295 -2.86 -9.74 11.45
CA ILE A 295 -3.10 -10.91 12.33
C ILE A 295 -4.37 -11.65 11.90
N SER A 296 -5.46 -10.91 11.63
CA SER A 296 -6.73 -11.47 11.18
C SER A 296 -6.56 -12.32 9.91
N VAL A 297 -5.72 -11.85 8.97
CA VAL A 297 -5.38 -12.57 7.74
C VAL A 297 -4.48 -13.77 7.99
N LEU A 298 -3.42 -13.60 8.76
CA LEU A 298 -2.40 -14.63 8.98
C LEU A 298 -2.91 -15.79 9.84
N GLU A 299 -3.77 -15.47 10.80
CA GLU A 299 -4.31 -16.45 11.76
C GLU A 299 -5.72 -16.91 11.40
N GLY A 300 -6.38 -16.28 10.42
CA GLY A 300 -7.74 -16.60 10.02
C GLY A 300 -8.77 -16.31 11.11
N THR A 301 -8.51 -15.29 11.94
CA THR A 301 -9.33 -14.94 13.10
C THR A 301 -10.10 -13.65 12.88
N ILE A 302 -11.32 -13.60 13.40
CA ILE A 302 -12.12 -12.38 13.42
C ILE A 302 -11.73 -11.56 14.65
N ILE A 303 -11.31 -10.32 14.43
CA ILE A 303 -10.87 -9.40 15.49
C ILE A 303 -11.82 -8.20 15.52
N ASN A 304 -12.29 -7.85 16.72
CA ASN A 304 -13.31 -6.80 16.91
C ASN A 304 -12.91 -5.44 16.29
N SER A 305 -11.66 -5.02 16.47
CA SER A 305 -11.18 -3.75 15.89
C SER A 305 -11.21 -3.77 14.36
N THR A 306 -10.85 -4.89 13.73
CA THR A 306 -10.90 -5.05 12.27
C THR A 306 -12.33 -5.00 11.75
N MET A 307 -13.30 -5.59 12.46
CA MET A 307 -14.71 -5.46 12.08
C MET A 307 -15.21 -4.01 12.22
N MET A 308 -14.77 -3.33 13.29
CA MET A 308 -15.09 -1.93 13.54
C MET A 308 -14.45 -1.01 12.50
N ASP A 309 -13.24 -1.31 12.02
CA ASP A 309 -12.61 -0.58 10.92
C ASP A 309 -13.46 -0.64 9.65
N LEU A 310 -13.97 -1.82 9.30
CA LEU A 310 -14.83 -2.01 8.13
C LEU A 310 -16.15 -1.23 8.28
N SER A 311 -16.82 -1.30 9.44
CA SER A 311 -18.08 -0.60 9.65
C SER A 311 -17.92 0.92 9.62
N ILE A 312 -16.91 1.45 10.32
CA ILE A 312 -16.65 2.89 10.38
C ILE A 312 -16.23 3.42 9.01
N LYS A 313 -15.43 2.68 8.24
CA LYS A 313 -15.04 3.08 6.89
C LYS A 313 -16.27 3.27 5.98
N GLU A 314 -17.22 2.34 6.00
CA GLU A 314 -18.46 2.48 5.22
C GLU A 314 -19.33 3.63 5.73
N ILE A 315 -19.45 3.81 7.04
CA ILE A 315 -20.19 4.94 7.62
C ILE A 315 -19.56 6.27 7.19
N MET A 316 -18.24 6.45 7.32
CA MET A 316 -17.54 7.67 6.92
C MET A 316 -17.68 7.94 5.41
N LYS A 317 -17.62 6.89 4.59
CA LYS A 317 -17.80 6.97 3.14
C LYS A 317 -19.22 7.47 2.79
N LEU A 318 -20.25 6.90 3.39
CA LEU A 318 -21.65 7.34 3.21
C LEU A 318 -21.86 8.78 3.65
N HIS A 319 -21.17 9.21 4.72
CA HIS A 319 -21.25 10.56 5.27
C HIS A 319 -20.21 11.53 4.70
N ASN A 320 -19.57 11.21 3.58
CA ASN A 320 -18.59 12.11 2.98
C ASN A 320 -19.21 13.43 2.46
N PHE A 321 -20.54 13.55 2.42
CA PHE A 321 -21.23 14.82 2.13
C PHE A 321 -21.22 15.80 3.31
N VAL A 322 -20.94 15.34 4.55
CA VAL A 322 -21.00 16.17 5.76
C VAL A 322 -20.14 17.44 5.62
N SER A 323 -20.66 18.56 6.08
CA SER A 323 -20.04 19.89 6.08
C SER A 323 -19.86 20.38 7.52
N LEU A 324 -19.03 21.41 7.71
CA LEU A 324 -18.78 22.00 9.03
C LEU A 324 -20.07 22.52 9.68
N LYS A 325 -20.97 23.14 8.91
CA LYS A 325 -22.28 23.61 9.39
C LYS A 325 -23.13 22.50 10.00
N GLN A 326 -23.12 21.31 9.40
CA GLN A 326 -23.88 20.16 9.90
C GLN A 326 -23.28 19.62 11.21
N LEU A 327 -22.05 20.00 11.56
CA LEU A 327 -21.42 19.72 12.85
C LEU A 327 -21.49 20.91 13.82
N GLY A 328 -22.22 21.97 13.49
CA GLY A 328 -22.36 23.17 14.32
C GLY A 328 -21.24 24.20 14.19
N LEU A 329 -20.34 24.05 13.22
CA LEU A 329 -19.27 25.00 12.95
C LEU A 329 -19.60 25.91 11.76
N SER A 330 -19.22 27.17 11.84
CA SER A 330 -19.31 28.08 10.68
C SER A 330 -18.42 27.56 9.54
N ASN A 331 -18.91 27.55 8.30
CA ASN A 331 -18.10 27.16 7.14
C ASN A 331 -16.99 28.19 6.90
N LYS A 332 -15.79 27.93 7.41
CA LYS A 332 -14.57 28.71 7.11
C LYS A 332 -13.60 27.86 6.30
N ASN A 333 -12.77 28.51 5.48
CA ASN A 333 -11.73 27.82 4.74
C ASN A 333 -10.64 27.36 5.72
N ILE A 334 -10.46 26.05 5.86
CA ILE A 334 -9.45 25.48 6.75
C ILE A 334 -8.09 25.52 6.03
N PRO A 335 -7.07 26.21 6.58
CA PRO A 335 -5.75 26.26 5.97
C PRO A 335 -5.13 24.86 5.95
N SER A 336 -4.44 24.53 4.85
CA SER A 336 -3.78 23.23 4.65
C SER A 336 -4.70 22.02 4.87
N PHE A 337 -6.01 22.16 4.64
CA PHE A 337 -6.98 21.08 4.87
C PHE A 337 -6.62 19.80 4.11
N SER A 338 -6.27 19.91 2.83
CA SER A 338 -5.84 18.76 2.01
C SER A 338 -4.60 18.07 2.59
N GLU A 339 -3.62 18.84 3.06
CA GLU A 339 -2.41 18.31 3.69
C GLU A 339 -2.74 17.55 4.99
N ILE A 340 -3.63 18.09 5.83
CA ILE A 340 -4.04 17.42 7.08
C ILE A 340 -4.75 16.09 6.78
N ILE A 341 -5.60 16.07 5.76
CA ILE A 341 -6.26 14.84 5.29
C ILE A 341 -5.22 13.81 4.85
N GLU A 342 -4.19 14.22 4.12
CA GLU A 342 -3.08 13.35 3.75
C GLU A 342 -2.32 12.83 4.97
N TYR A 343 -1.98 13.69 5.94
CA TYR A 343 -1.25 13.28 7.15
C TYR A 343 -2.00 12.25 8.00
N ILE A 344 -3.34 12.32 8.04
CA ILE A 344 -4.14 11.29 8.72
C ILE A 344 -4.02 9.94 8.01
N LYS A 345 -4.08 9.93 6.68
CA LYS A 345 -3.95 8.68 5.91
C LYS A 345 -2.55 8.08 6.03
N GLU A 346 -1.54 8.91 6.23
CA GLU A 346 -0.15 8.46 6.43
C GLU A 346 0.06 7.67 7.72
N VAL A 347 -0.80 7.86 8.73
CA VAL A 347 -0.70 7.13 10.02
C VAL A 347 -0.73 5.62 9.81
N ASP A 348 -1.56 5.12 8.89
CA ASP A 348 -1.68 3.68 8.64
C ASP A 348 -0.39 3.08 8.06
N GLY A 349 0.36 3.86 7.27
CA GLY A 349 1.63 3.47 6.69
C GLY A 349 2.79 3.33 7.69
N LEU A 350 2.66 3.85 8.91
CA LEU A 350 3.71 3.77 9.92
C LEU A 350 3.70 2.41 10.61
N ARG A 351 4.88 1.87 10.94
CA ARG A 351 5.01 0.56 11.62
C ARG A 351 5.20 0.68 13.13
N CYS A 352 5.82 1.75 13.62
CA CYS A 352 6.09 1.91 15.06
C CYS A 352 4.87 2.55 15.75
N PRO A 353 4.43 2.07 16.93
CA PRO A 353 3.29 2.63 17.65
C PRO A 353 3.53 4.09 18.07
N ASN A 354 4.75 4.43 18.46
CA ASN A 354 5.07 5.79 18.88
C ASN A 354 5.10 6.77 17.70
N ASP A 355 5.44 6.31 16.49
CA ASP A 355 5.37 7.14 15.28
C ASP A 355 3.91 7.46 14.93
N LYS A 356 3.03 6.44 14.98
CA LYS A 356 1.58 6.63 14.81
C LYS A 356 1.03 7.61 15.86
N LEU A 357 1.38 7.42 17.12
CA LEU A 357 0.97 8.31 18.21
C LEU A 357 1.45 9.75 17.99
N GLN A 358 2.69 9.94 17.55
CA GLN A 358 3.25 11.26 17.33
C GLN A 358 2.62 11.99 16.14
N TYR A 359 2.26 11.27 15.06
CA TYR A 359 1.46 11.84 13.98
C TYR A 359 0.09 12.30 14.47
N LEU A 360 -0.62 11.45 15.21
CA LEU A 360 -1.93 11.77 15.78
C LEU A 360 -1.86 12.99 16.71
N ASN A 361 -0.81 13.10 17.52
CA ASN A 361 -0.53 14.27 18.35
C ASN A 361 -0.28 15.53 17.52
N GLY A 362 0.57 15.43 16.49
CA GLY A 362 0.88 16.54 15.59
C GLY A 362 -0.37 17.11 14.91
N ILE A 363 -1.28 16.24 14.50
CA ILE A 363 -2.58 16.61 13.92
C ILE A 363 -3.45 17.33 14.96
N ILE A 364 -3.55 16.82 16.21
CA ILE A 364 -4.28 17.52 17.29
C ILE A 364 -3.73 18.94 17.45
N LEU A 365 -2.41 19.08 17.57
CA LEU A 365 -1.77 20.39 17.75
C LEU A 365 -2.03 21.32 16.55
N MET A 366 -2.01 20.83 15.32
CA MET A 366 -2.38 21.63 14.14
C MET A 366 -3.85 22.09 14.22
N VAL A 367 -4.76 21.19 14.59
CA VAL A 367 -6.20 21.50 14.74
C VAL A 367 -6.43 22.52 15.85
N GLU A 368 -5.74 22.40 16.99
CA GLU A 368 -5.78 23.38 18.08
C GLU A 368 -5.36 24.78 17.61
N GLN A 369 -4.29 24.88 16.82
CA GLN A 369 -3.86 26.16 16.26
C GLN A 369 -4.88 26.71 15.26
N ILE A 370 -5.43 25.86 14.38
CA ILE A 370 -6.48 26.28 13.44
C ILE A 370 -7.71 26.80 14.20
N CYS A 371 -8.14 26.10 15.25
CA CYS A 371 -9.24 26.54 16.10
C CYS A 371 -8.93 27.86 16.81
N LYS A 372 -7.70 28.09 17.25
CA LYS A 372 -7.29 29.37 17.85
C LYS A 372 -7.46 30.56 16.89
N PHE A 373 -7.21 30.38 15.59
CA PHE A 373 -7.31 31.45 14.60
C PHE A 373 -8.71 31.58 13.96
N LEU A 374 -9.38 30.45 13.72
CA LEU A 374 -10.63 30.42 12.95
C LEU A 374 -11.86 30.14 13.80
N TYR A 375 -11.74 29.55 14.99
CA TYR A 375 -12.87 29.09 15.78
C TYR A 375 -12.66 29.41 17.27
N THR A 376 -13.13 28.55 18.17
CA THR A 376 -12.82 28.59 19.60
C THR A 376 -12.03 27.34 20.01
N PRO A 377 -11.28 27.38 21.12
CA PRO A 377 -10.56 26.19 21.63
C PRO A 377 -11.47 24.98 21.92
N ASN A 378 -12.76 25.21 22.17
CA ASN A 378 -13.73 24.13 22.41
C ASN A 378 -14.14 23.40 21.13
N ASP A 379 -13.83 23.96 19.96
CA ASP A 379 -14.22 23.40 18.66
C ASP A 379 -13.23 22.34 18.13
N VAL A 380 -12.12 22.10 18.85
CA VAL A 380 -11.07 21.14 18.45
C VAL A 380 -11.64 19.74 18.21
N ASP A 381 -12.45 19.24 19.15
CA ASP A 381 -13.08 17.91 19.02
C ASP A 381 -13.99 17.85 17.78
N THR A 382 -14.76 18.90 17.52
CA THR A 382 -15.70 18.98 16.38
C THR A 382 -14.97 19.08 15.06
N LEU A 383 -13.92 19.89 14.99
CA LEU A 383 -13.09 20.02 13.79
C LEU A 383 -12.34 18.72 13.51
N LEU A 384 -11.84 18.03 14.55
CA LEU A 384 -11.18 16.74 14.39
C LEU A 384 -12.15 15.66 13.86
N LYS A 385 -13.40 15.62 14.34
CA LYS A 385 -14.46 14.73 13.78
C LYS A 385 -14.66 14.99 12.28
N PHE A 386 -14.79 16.26 11.90
CA PHE A 386 -14.94 16.64 10.49
C PHE A 386 -13.78 16.15 9.64
N ILE A 387 -12.55 16.41 10.08
CA ILE A 387 -11.34 16.01 9.36
C ILE A 387 -11.27 14.48 9.24
N ILE A 388 -11.57 13.73 10.31
CA ILE A 388 -11.52 12.27 10.29
C ILE A 388 -12.54 11.69 9.32
N ILE A 389 -13.79 12.17 9.32
CA ILE A 389 -14.83 11.75 8.36
C ILE A 389 -14.35 11.99 6.92
N LYS A 390 -13.79 13.18 6.64
CA LYS A 390 -13.30 13.54 5.31
C LYS A 390 -12.07 12.76 4.89
N SER A 391 -11.24 12.37 5.85
CA SER A 391 -10.02 11.59 5.58
C SER A 391 -10.32 10.13 5.28
N GLN A 392 -11.44 9.61 5.82
CA GLN A 392 -11.75 8.18 5.81
C GLN A 392 -10.55 7.35 6.31
N MET A 393 -10.04 7.72 7.49
CA MET A 393 -8.81 7.17 8.05
C MET A 393 -8.82 5.63 7.97
N PRO A 394 -7.85 5.02 7.27
CA PRO A 394 -7.77 3.57 7.19
C PRO A 394 -7.45 2.94 8.55
N HIS A 395 -8.06 1.80 8.83
CA HIS A 395 -7.82 1.01 10.05
C HIS A 395 -7.84 1.83 11.36
N PHE A 396 -8.81 2.73 11.51
CA PHE A 396 -8.84 3.70 12.60
C PHE A 396 -8.90 3.03 13.99
N ALA A 397 -9.81 2.09 14.22
CA ALA A 397 -9.94 1.37 15.49
C ALA A 397 -8.70 0.51 15.76
N SER A 398 -8.21 -0.22 14.76
CA SER A 398 -6.98 -1.02 14.90
C SER A 398 -5.76 -0.15 15.20
N THR A 399 -5.68 1.06 14.65
CA THR A 399 -4.61 2.03 14.93
C THR A 399 -4.59 2.41 16.40
N LEU A 400 -5.73 2.82 16.95
CA LEU A 400 -5.83 3.22 18.36
C LEU A 400 -5.52 2.05 19.30
N ARG A 401 -6.02 0.86 18.97
CA ARG A 401 -5.74 -0.35 19.74
C ARG A 401 -4.27 -0.76 19.72
N TYR A 402 -3.62 -0.66 18.56
CA TYR A 402 -2.20 -0.95 18.43
C TYR A 402 -1.34 0.03 19.24
N ILE A 403 -1.67 1.32 19.21
CA ILE A 403 -1.02 2.34 20.03
C ILE A 403 -1.23 2.05 21.52
N GLU A 404 -2.46 1.75 21.93
CA GLU A 404 -2.80 1.44 23.33
C GLU A 404 -1.89 0.37 23.92
N VAL A 405 -1.68 -0.73 23.19
CA VAL A 405 -0.88 -1.86 23.64
C VAL A 405 0.62 -1.55 23.58
N TYR A 406 1.14 -1.12 22.44
CA TYR A 406 2.58 -1.16 22.19
C TYR A 406 3.33 0.17 22.43
N SER A 407 2.62 1.31 22.55
CA SER A 407 3.25 2.60 22.86
C SER A 407 3.53 2.75 24.35
N ASP A 408 4.71 3.25 24.69
CA ASP A 408 5.19 3.53 26.05
C ASP A 408 5.23 5.01 26.41
N LYS A 409 4.77 5.90 25.52
CA LYS A 409 4.75 7.35 25.74
C LYS A 409 3.75 7.80 26.80
N GLU A 410 4.13 8.82 27.58
CA GLU A 410 3.31 9.38 28.67
C GLU A 410 2.05 10.10 28.16
N ASN A 411 2.14 10.83 27.05
CA ASN A 411 1.02 11.56 26.44
C ASN A 411 -0.01 10.64 25.75
N LYS A 412 0.26 9.32 25.67
CA LYS A 412 -0.61 8.31 25.05
C LYS A 412 -2.06 8.41 25.53
N LYS A 413 -2.27 8.57 26.85
CA LYS A 413 -3.61 8.57 27.45
C LYS A 413 -4.47 9.74 26.95
N PHE A 414 -3.88 10.94 26.84
CA PHE A 414 -4.57 12.12 26.34
C PHE A 414 -4.98 11.93 24.87
N ILE A 415 -4.03 11.53 24.02
CA ILE A 415 -4.25 11.38 22.58
C ILE A 415 -5.29 10.28 22.31
N LEU A 416 -5.16 9.12 22.95
CA LEU A 416 -6.14 8.03 22.79
C LEU A 416 -7.53 8.44 23.24
N ASN A 417 -7.66 9.17 24.36
CA ASN A 417 -8.96 9.66 24.81
C ASN A 417 -9.62 10.59 23.78
N THR A 418 -8.85 11.50 23.18
CA THR A 418 -9.34 12.40 22.14
C THR A 418 -9.83 11.62 20.91
N TYR A 419 -9.02 10.71 20.37
CA TYR A 419 -9.41 9.95 19.18
C TYR A 419 -10.47 8.88 19.45
N ASN A 420 -10.54 8.30 20.66
CA ASN A 420 -11.61 7.36 21.02
C ASN A 420 -12.98 8.03 21.02
N LYS A 421 -13.09 9.29 21.48
CA LYS A 421 -14.34 10.07 21.36
C LYS A 421 -14.73 10.29 19.90
N VAL A 422 -13.75 10.54 19.03
CA VAL A 422 -13.99 10.68 17.58
C VAL A 422 -14.42 9.34 16.98
N LEU A 423 -13.79 8.24 17.39
CA LEU A 423 -14.15 6.88 16.98
C LEU A 423 -15.59 6.53 17.36
N GLU A 424 -15.98 6.79 18.61
CA GLU A 424 -17.35 6.59 19.11
C GLU A 424 -18.36 7.42 18.32
N PHE A 425 -18.04 8.68 18.03
CA PHE A 425 -18.88 9.54 17.20
C PHE A 425 -19.02 8.99 15.78
N CYS A 426 -17.92 8.59 15.13
CA CYS A 426 -17.96 8.03 13.77
C CYS A 426 -18.71 6.70 13.71
N SER A 427 -18.65 5.91 14.78
CA SER A 427 -19.40 4.64 14.89
C SER A 427 -20.90 4.82 15.07
N SER A 428 -21.31 5.95 15.65
CA SER A 428 -22.72 6.32 15.91
C SER A 428 -23.24 7.40 14.97
N LEU A 429 -22.48 7.74 13.93
CA LEU A 429 -22.79 8.81 12.99
C LEU A 429 -24.06 8.48 12.21
N CYS A 430 -25.07 9.31 12.41
CA CYS A 430 -26.36 9.24 11.75
C CYS A 430 -26.95 10.65 11.59
N GLN A 431 -28.15 10.75 11.05
CA GLN A 431 -28.87 12.01 10.91
C GLN A 431 -28.96 12.80 12.22
N ASN A 432 -29.30 12.15 13.34
CA ASN A 432 -29.42 12.80 14.66
C ASN A 432 -28.10 13.36 15.18
N SER A 433 -26.96 12.89 14.67
CA SER A 433 -25.64 13.40 15.01
C SER A 433 -25.32 14.72 14.31
N LEU A 434 -26.16 15.14 13.35
CA LEU A 434 -25.92 16.24 12.42
C LEU A 434 -27.05 17.26 12.47
N LEU A 435 -26.71 18.53 12.23
CA LEU A 435 -27.66 19.62 12.07
C LEU A 435 -28.18 19.65 10.62
N ILE A 436 -28.95 18.62 10.26
CA ILE A 436 -29.56 18.44 8.94
C ILE A 436 -30.97 17.82 9.11
N ASP A 437 -31.92 18.20 8.28
CA ASP A 437 -33.24 17.57 8.26
C ASP A 437 -33.19 16.15 7.65
N GLU A 438 -34.17 15.33 8.01
CA GLU A 438 -34.27 13.92 7.61
C GLU A 438 -34.36 13.75 6.08
N GLN A 439 -35.16 14.59 5.42
CA GLN A 439 -35.33 14.50 3.96
C GLN A 439 -34.01 14.76 3.23
N THR A 440 -33.32 15.85 3.54
CA THR A 440 -32.03 16.18 2.92
C THR A 440 -30.97 15.13 3.23
N TYR A 441 -30.98 14.57 4.45
CA TYR A 441 -30.08 13.48 4.81
C TYR A 441 -30.29 12.23 3.96
N ASP A 442 -31.54 11.78 3.81
CA ASP A 442 -31.85 10.58 3.02
C ASP A 442 -31.52 10.78 1.54
N GLU A 443 -31.80 11.96 0.98
CA GLU A 443 -31.42 12.32 -0.39
C GLU A 443 -29.90 12.25 -0.59
N GLU A 444 -29.10 12.77 0.34
CA GLU A 444 -27.64 12.71 0.27
C GLU A 444 -27.09 11.29 0.42
N ILE A 445 -27.63 10.48 1.34
CA ILE A 445 -27.24 9.08 1.51
C ILE A 445 -27.55 8.27 0.24
N GLN A 446 -28.72 8.48 -0.36
CA GLN A 446 -29.08 7.85 -1.64
C GLN A 446 -28.16 8.32 -2.77
N ARG A 447 -27.83 9.60 -2.82
CA ARG A 447 -26.89 10.16 -3.82
C ARG A 447 -25.52 9.51 -3.71
N VAL A 448 -24.98 9.33 -2.50
CA VAL A 448 -23.68 8.68 -2.29
C VAL A 448 -23.75 7.18 -2.58
N SER A 449 -24.82 6.51 -2.18
CA SER A 449 -25.01 5.06 -2.38
C SER A 449 -25.27 4.67 -3.85
N SER A 450 -25.84 5.59 -4.64
CA SER A 450 -26.13 5.39 -6.07
C SER A 450 -24.93 5.62 -6.99
N VAL A 451 -23.81 6.13 -6.47
CA VAL A 451 -22.52 6.13 -7.17
C VAL A 451 -22.00 4.69 -7.26
N LYS A 452 -22.58 3.91 -8.18
CA LYS A 452 -22.05 2.61 -8.59
C LYS A 452 -20.85 2.84 -9.50
N GLU A 453 -19.71 2.34 -9.03
CA GLU A 453 -18.53 1.82 -9.74
C GLU A 453 -18.19 2.39 -11.12
N ILE A 454 -16.98 2.95 -11.19
CA ILE A 454 -16.06 3.05 -12.34
C ILE A 454 -16.71 2.79 -13.71
N LYS A 455 -17.35 3.82 -14.28
CA LYS A 455 -17.67 3.84 -15.72
C LYS A 455 -16.44 4.29 -16.50
N ILE A 456 -15.71 3.35 -17.09
CA ILE A 456 -14.70 3.65 -18.10
C ILE A 456 -15.44 3.69 -19.44
N ASP A 457 -15.89 4.88 -19.85
CA ASP A 457 -16.65 5.03 -21.10
C ASP A 457 -15.80 4.68 -22.33
N CYS A 458 -14.48 4.92 -22.28
CA CYS A 458 -13.52 4.59 -23.33
C CYS A 458 -12.14 4.31 -22.71
N GLY A 459 -11.56 3.12 -22.90
CA GLY A 459 -10.14 2.88 -22.62
C GLY A 459 -9.27 3.25 -23.83
N PRO A 460 -7.94 3.43 -23.66
CA PRO A 460 -7.04 3.54 -24.81
C PRO A 460 -7.11 2.26 -25.66
N LEU A 461 -6.66 2.34 -26.93
CA LEU A 461 -6.43 1.13 -27.73
C LEU A 461 -5.44 0.26 -26.96
N ALA A 462 -5.93 -0.87 -26.46
CA ALA A 462 -5.10 -1.74 -25.64
C ALA A 462 -3.94 -2.30 -26.45
N LEU A 463 -2.76 -2.31 -25.83
CA LEU A 463 -1.58 -2.92 -26.42
C LEU A 463 -1.79 -4.42 -26.60
N THR A 464 -1.25 -4.96 -27.69
CA THR A 464 -1.13 -6.41 -27.84
C THR A 464 -0.01 -6.95 -26.95
N ASP A 465 -0.05 -8.23 -26.60
CA ASP A 465 1.02 -8.86 -25.81
C ASP A 465 2.42 -8.69 -26.43
N VAL A 466 2.50 -8.61 -27.76
CA VAL A 466 3.76 -8.40 -28.48
C VAL A 466 4.29 -7.00 -28.23
N GLN A 467 3.41 -5.99 -28.24
CA GLN A 467 3.78 -4.62 -27.93
C GLN A 467 4.22 -4.49 -26.46
N ILE A 468 3.53 -5.16 -25.52
CA ILE A 468 3.90 -5.19 -24.10
C ILE A 468 5.28 -5.83 -23.90
N LEU A 469 5.53 -6.97 -24.54
CA LEU A 469 6.84 -7.65 -24.49
C LEU A 469 7.97 -6.78 -25.06
N GLY A 470 7.69 -5.98 -26.09
CA GLY A 470 8.64 -5.03 -26.66
C GLY A 470 9.05 -3.88 -25.72
N LEU A 471 8.34 -3.67 -24.61
CA LEU A 471 8.67 -2.66 -23.59
C LEU A 471 9.67 -3.13 -22.54
N LEU A 472 9.99 -4.42 -22.56
CA LEU A 472 10.75 -5.09 -21.51
C LEU A 472 12.15 -5.40 -22.02
N ASP A 473 13.18 -5.01 -21.27
CA ASP A 473 14.55 -5.46 -21.51
C ASP A 473 14.75 -6.82 -20.83
N LEU A 474 14.17 -7.87 -21.44
CA LEU A 474 14.24 -9.25 -20.93
C LEU A 474 15.55 -9.96 -21.28
N THR A 475 16.56 -9.24 -21.79
CA THR A 475 17.88 -9.81 -22.13
C THR A 475 18.61 -10.39 -20.91
N THR A 476 18.10 -10.16 -19.69
CA THR A 476 18.71 -10.56 -18.42
C THR A 476 17.98 -11.68 -17.68
N THR A 477 16.82 -12.14 -18.15
CA THR A 477 16.03 -13.18 -17.48
C THR A 477 16.08 -14.48 -18.28
N GLU A 478 16.68 -15.53 -17.70
CA GLU A 478 16.80 -16.91 -18.23
C GLU A 478 15.46 -17.64 -18.48
N GLN A 479 14.34 -16.93 -18.59
CA GLN A 479 13.04 -17.54 -18.90
C GLN A 479 12.75 -17.40 -20.39
N PRO A 480 12.51 -18.52 -21.10
CA PRO A 480 12.16 -18.47 -22.51
C PRO A 480 10.83 -17.73 -22.65
N ILE A 481 10.86 -16.63 -23.40
CA ILE A 481 9.68 -15.94 -23.90
C ILE A 481 8.73 -17.02 -24.44
N GLN A 482 7.47 -17.03 -24.01
CA GLN A 482 6.45 -17.99 -24.48
C GLN A 482 6.12 -17.70 -25.96
N LEU A 483 7.02 -18.12 -26.84
CA LEU A 483 6.97 -18.06 -28.29
C LEU A 483 5.69 -18.70 -28.86
N ASP A 484 5.17 -19.69 -28.13
CA ASP A 484 3.93 -20.38 -28.44
C ASP A 484 2.72 -19.45 -28.51
N ALA A 485 2.69 -18.34 -27.77
CA ALA A 485 1.58 -17.40 -27.80
C ALA A 485 1.61 -16.51 -29.06
N VAL A 486 2.81 -16.08 -29.48
CA VAL A 486 2.99 -15.24 -30.67
C VAL A 486 2.81 -16.04 -31.95
N LEU A 487 3.32 -17.29 -32.00
CA LEU A 487 3.18 -18.19 -33.15
C LEU A 487 1.76 -18.76 -33.32
N LYS A 488 0.90 -18.67 -32.30
CA LYS A 488 -0.52 -19.08 -32.37
C LYS A 488 -1.45 -17.98 -32.87
N LYS A 489 -0.98 -16.75 -33.05
CA LYS A 489 -1.80 -15.67 -33.63
C LYS A 489 -2.07 -15.93 -35.10
N ASN A 490 -3.27 -15.57 -35.57
CA ASN A 490 -3.55 -15.62 -37.00
C ASN A 490 -2.65 -14.61 -37.73
N PRO A 491 -2.13 -14.96 -38.93
CA PRO A 491 -1.27 -14.06 -39.69
C PRO A 491 -1.89 -12.69 -39.99
N GLU A 492 -3.23 -12.62 -40.02
CA GLU A 492 -4.01 -11.41 -40.26
C GLU A 492 -3.99 -10.42 -39.08
N ASP A 493 -3.64 -10.87 -37.87
CA ASP A 493 -3.58 -10.04 -36.67
C ASP A 493 -2.19 -9.39 -36.45
N ILE A 494 -1.21 -9.72 -37.30
CA ILE A 494 0.16 -9.18 -37.23
C ILE A 494 0.20 -7.85 -38.00
N ARG A 495 0.43 -6.74 -37.28
CA ARG A 495 0.51 -5.40 -37.88
C ARG A 495 1.94 -5.09 -38.30
N GLN A 496 2.10 -4.11 -39.21
CA GLN A 496 3.43 -3.66 -39.65
C GLN A 496 4.34 -3.20 -38.51
N GLU A 497 3.75 -2.65 -37.46
CA GLU A 497 4.42 -2.23 -36.22
C GLU A 497 5.02 -3.39 -35.41
N ASP A 498 4.53 -4.62 -35.60
CA ASP A 498 5.03 -5.81 -34.90
C ASP A 498 6.25 -6.45 -35.58
N ILE A 499 6.52 -6.08 -36.85
CA ILE A 499 7.58 -6.66 -37.68
C ILE A 499 8.99 -6.46 -37.07
N PRO A 500 9.37 -5.26 -36.58
CA PRO A 500 10.70 -5.06 -36.00
C PRO A 500 10.96 -5.94 -34.77
N ILE A 501 9.92 -6.18 -33.96
CA ILE A 501 9.98 -7.01 -32.74
C ILE A 501 10.10 -8.49 -33.12
N LEU A 502 9.32 -8.96 -34.10
CA LEU A 502 9.43 -10.33 -34.63
C LEU A 502 10.81 -10.60 -35.22
N ILE A 503 11.40 -9.63 -35.93
CA ILE A 503 12.76 -9.72 -36.45
C ILE A 503 13.79 -9.81 -35.31
N HIS A 504 13.59 -9.04 -34.23
CA HIS A 504 14.48 -9.09 -33.06
C HIS A 504 14.44 -10.47 -32.38
N LEU A 505 13.24 -11.01 -32.13
CA LEU A 505 13.06 -12.35 -31.57
C LEU A 505 13.69 -13.43 -32.46
N LEU A 506 13.46 -13.37 -33.78
CA LEU A 506 14.07 -14.30 -34.74
C LEU A 506 15.61 -14.25 -34.73
N LYS A 507 16.20 -13.08 -34.49
CA LYS A 507 17.66 -12.95 -34.36
C LYS A 507 18.18 -13.60 -33.08
N GLN A 508 17.54 -13.36 -31.94
CA GLN A 508 17.91 -14.03 -30.68
C GLN A 508 17.84 -15.56 -30.81
N PHE A 509 16.78 -16.10 -31.43
CA PHE A 509 16.69 -17.55 -31.66
C PHE A 509 17.78 -18.08 -32.58
N ASN A 510 18.15 -17.33 -33.61
CA ASN A 510 19.23 -17.74 -34.48
C ASN A 510 20.57 -17.80 -33.71
N GLU A 511 20.80 -16.86 -32.79
CA GLU A 511 21.99 -16.83 -31.93
C GLU A 511 22.01 -18.00 -30.94
N GLU A 512 20.90 -18.30 -30.25
CA GLU A 512 20.78 -19.47 -29.37
C GLU A 512 20.95 -20.79 -30.14
N ASN A 513 20.38 -20.91 -31.33
CA ASN A 513 20.51 -22.10 -32.16
C ASN A 513 21.96 -22.29 -32.66
N ILE A 514 22.68 -21.20 -32.93
CA ILE A 514 24.12 -21.24 -33.23
C ILE A 514 24.90 -21.73 -32.00
N GLU A 515 24.59 -21.27 -30.79
CA GLU A 515 25.24 -21.76 -29.57
C GLU A 515 24.94 -23.24 -29.28
N LEU A 516 23.68 -23.66 -29.41
CA LEU A 516 23.28 -25.05 -29.24
C LEU A 516 23.98 -25.97 -30.24
N LYS A 517 24.10 -25.54 -31.52
CA LYS A 517 24.87 -26.30 -32.53
C LYS A 517 26.35 -26.40 -32.17
N LYS A 518 26.95 -25.36 -31.60
CA LYS A 518 28.33 -25.41 -31.10
C LYS A 518 28.47 -26.38 -29.93
N LEU A 519 27.51 -26.40 -29.00
CA LEU A 519 27.49 -27.32 -27.86
C LEU A 519 27.30 -28.77 -28.27
N ILE A 520 26.44 -29.04 -29.27
CA ILE A 520 26.25 -30.38 -29.84
C ILE A 520 27.54 -30.84 -30.54
N ALA A 521 28.13 -29.99 -31.39
CA ALA A 521 29.38 -30.31 -32.07
C ALA A 521 30.56 -30.54 -31.12
N ALA A 522 30.56 -29.87 -29.95
CA ALA A 522 31.56 -30.07 -28.90
C ALA A 522 31.37 -31.37 -28.10
N ASN A 523 30.16 -31.95 -28.09
CA ASN A 523 29.85 -33.22 -27.42
C ASN A 523 29.96 -34.44 -28.37
N GLU A 524 30.16 -34.22 -29.67
CA GLU A 524 30.38 -35.25 -30.69
C GLU A 524 31.87 -35.49 -31.03
N GLN A 525 32.79 -34.82 -30.32
CA GLN A 525 34.24 -35.09 -30.31
C GLN A 525 34.64 -35.80 -29.02
#